data_AF-A0A971MPJ8-F1
#
_entry.id   AF-A0A971MPJ8-F1
#
_cell.length_a   1.000
_cell.length_b   1.000
_cell.length_c   1.000
_cell.angle_alpha   90.00
_cell.angle_beta   90.00
_cell.angle_gamma   90.00
#
_symmetry.space_group_name_H-M   'P 1'
#
loop_
_entity.id
_entity.type
_entity.pdbx_description
1 polymer ?
#
loop_
_entity_poly.entity_id
_entity_poly.type
_entity_poly.pdbx_seq_one_letter_code
_entity_poly.pdbx_strand_id
1 'polypeptide(L)' 'MSDYDYRFGSNYLYNIRAPFRKDYSFGLDGSYNSTQDLWIERNYRIIRETCCFYLSFGWDDTAEDYTFSWSISL' A
#
# COMPACT_ATOMS: atom_id res chain seq x y z
N MET A 1 0.44 -12.69 24.22
CA MET A 1 1.33 -11.63 23.69
C MET A 1 2.36 -12.37 22.84
N SER A 2 2.11 -12.51 21.54
CA SER A 2 2.93 -13.35 20.67
C SER A 2 4.06 -12.48 20.12
N ASP A 3 5.29 -12.81 20.49
CA ASP A 3 6.52 -12.28 19.89
C ASP A 3 6.53 -12.66 18.40
N TYR A 4 6.25 -11.69 17.53
CA TYR A 4 6.48 -11.84 16.10
C TYR A 4 7.97 -11.66 15.86
N ASP A 5 8.67 -12.78 15.76
CA ASP A 5 10.09 -12.86 15.45
C ASP A 5 10.29 -12.37 14.00
N TYR A 6 10.51 -11.07 13.82
CA TYR A 6 10.83 -10.41 12.55
C TYR A 6 12.19 -10.89 12.06
N ARG A 7 12.25 -12.11 11.51
CA ARG A 7 13.45 -12.62 10.84
C ARG A 7 13.66 -11.84 9.55
N PHE A 8 14.63 -10.94 9.56
CA PHE A 8 15.13 -10.24 8.38
C PHE A 8 15.42 -11.24 7.25
N GLY A 9 14.70 -11.13 6.13
CA GLY A 9 14.91 -11.94 4.93
C GLY A 9 13.70 -12.74 4.42
N SER A 10 12.58 -12.80 5.15
CA SER A 10 11.36 -13.52 4.74
C SER A 10 10.22 -12.62 4.23
N ASN A 11 10.44 -11.31 4.17
CA ASN A 11 9.40 -10.34 3.81
C ASN A 11 9.57 -9.87 2.36
N TYR A 12 8.54 -10.09 1.56
CA TYR A 12 8.42 -9.53 0.22
C TYR A 12 7.73 -8.17 0.30
N LEU A 13 8.33 -7.16 -0.33
CA LEU A 13 7.76 -5.82 -0.45
C LEU A 13 7.03 -5.70 -1.79
N TYR A 14 5.77 -5.30 -1.73
CA TYR A 14 4.94 -5.03 -2.90
C TYR A 14 4.74 -3.53 -3.06
N ASN A 15 4.95 -3.05 -4.28
CA ASN A 15 4.58 -1.70 -4.70
C ASN A 15 4.21 -1.77 -6.18
N ILE A 16 2.94 -2.08 -6.42
CA ILE A 16 2.37 -2.21 -7.74
C ILE A 16 1.50 -0.98 -7.99
N ARG A 17 1.71 -0.36 -9.15
CA ARG A 17 0.88 0.76 -9.62
C ARG A 17 0.47 0.49 -11.07
N ALA A 18 -0.83 0.41 -11.30
CA ALA A 18 -1.41 0.15 -12.62
C ALA A 18 -2.29 1.33 -13.05
N PRO A 19 -1.93 2.07 -14.12
CA PRO A 19 -2.77 3.13 -14.65
C PRO A 19 -3.99 2.54 -15.36
N PHE A 20 -5.17 3.11 -15.11
CA PHE A 20 -6.42 2.70 -15.80
C PHE A 20 -7.13 3.88 -16.48
N ARG A 21 -6.76 5.12 -16.16
CA ARG A 21 -7.24 6.34 -16.82
C ARG A 21 -6.17 7.43 -16.71
N LYS A 22 -6.26 8.45 -17.56
CA LYS A 22 -5.45 9.68 -17.42
C LYS A 22 -5.56 10.20 -15.99
N ASP A 23 -4.42 10.43 -15.34
CA ASP A 23 -4.26 10.92 -13.98
C ASP A 23 -4.78 9.97 -12.88
N TYR A 24 -5.24 8.74 -13.19
CA TYR A 24 -5.71 7.77 -12.19
C TYR A 24 -5.00 6.42 -12.28
N SER A 25 -4.64 5.85 -11.13
CA SER A 25 -4.03 4.54 -11.01
C SER A 25 -4.62 3.74 -9.87
N PHE A 26 -4.62 2.41 -10.01
CA PHE A 26 -4.82 1.49 -8.90
C PHE A 26 -3.45 1.16 -8.30
N GLY A 27 -3.38 1.14 -6.97
CA GLY A 27 -2.19 0.81 -6.20
C GLY A 27 -2.42 -0.43 -5.33
N LEU A 28 -1.44 -1.31 -5.29
CA LEU A 28 -1.31 -2.36 -4.28
C LEU A 28 0.08 -2.23 -3.65
N ASP A 29 0.12 -2.03 -2.36
CA ASP A 29 1.34 -1.91 -1.58
C ASP A 29 1.21 -2.69 -0.29
N GLY A 30 2.33 -3.19 0.20
CA GLY A 30 2.31 -3.99 1.40
C GLY A 30 3.54 -4.84 1.57
N SER A 31 3.55 -5.59 2.66
CA SER A 31 4.59 -6.55 2.97
C SER A 31 3.98 -7.90 3.31
N TYR A 32 4.56 -8.96 2.74
CA TYR A 32 4.10 -10.33 2.92
C TYR A 32 5.24 -11.19 3.44
N ASN A 33 4.99 -11.93 4.52
CA ASN A 33 5.94 -12.85 5.12
C ASN A 33 5.72 -14.25 4.55
N SER A 34 6.64 -14.75 3.73
CA SER A 34 6.48 -16.07 3.12
C SER A 34 6.75 -17.23 4.05
N THR A 35 7.44 -17.00 5.16
CA THR A 35 7.69 -18.04 6.16
C THR A 35 6.43 -18.32 6.98
N GLN A 36 5.66 -17.27 7.27
CA GLN A 36 4.40 -17.35 8.02
C GLN A 36 3.15 -17.44 7.13
N ASP A 37 3.33 -17.33 5.80
CA ASP A 37 2.25 -17.30 4.80
C ASP A 37 1.15 -16.26 5.13
N LEU A 38 1.57 -15.04 5.48
CA LEU A 38 0.64 -13.97 5.88
C LEU A 38 1.08 -12.58 5.40
N TRP A 39 0.10 -11.70 5.21
CA TRP A 39 0.33 -10.28 4.98
C TRP A 39 0.58 -9.58 6.31
N ILE A 40 1.68 -8.84 6.39
CA ILE A 40 1.99 -7.93 7.51
C ILE A 40 1.30 -6.58 7.29
N GLU A 41 1.22 -6.15 6.02
CA GLU A 41 0.52 -4.94 5.61
C GLU A 41 0.00 -5.16 4.18
N ARG A 42 -1.24 -4.77 3.89
CA ARG A 42 -1.83 -4.92 2.55
C ARG A 42 -2.81 -3.80 2.26
N ASN A 43 -2.35 -2.82 1.49
CA ASN A 43 -3.09 -1.62 1.14
C ASN A 43 -3.55 -1.65 -0.32
N TYR A 44 -4.84 -1.43 -0.52
CA TYR A 44 -5.43 -1.19 -1.84
C TYR A 44 -5.74 0.29 -1.98
N ARG A 45 -5.27 0.93 -3.05
CA ARG A 45 -5.41 2.39 -3.22
C ARG A 45 -5.93 2.78 -4.59
N ILE A 46 -6.78 3.80 -4.63
CA ILE A 46 -7.08 4.58 -5.82
C ILE A 46 -6.30 5.88 -5.70
N ILE A 47 -5.44 6.10 -6.69
CA ILE A 47 -4.52 7.22 -6.74
C ILE A 47 -4.95 8.15 -7.87
N ARG A 48 -5.03 9.45 -7.59
CA ARG A 48 -5.12 10.51 -8.59
C ARG A 48 -3.88 11.39 -8.50
N GLU A 49 -3.14 11.51 -9.59
CA GLU A 49 -1.89 12.26 -9.65
C GLU A 49 -1.89 13.18 -10.86
N THR A 50 -1.68 14.48 -10.62
CA THR A 50 -1.51 15.52 -11.64
C THR A 50 -0.17 16.22 -11.43
N CYS A 51 0.17 17.20 -12.27
CA CYS A 51 1.43 17.94 -12.18
C CYS A 51 1.64 18.68 -10.84
N CYS A 52 0.57 19.01 -10.12
CA CYS A 52 0.64 19.81 -8.89
C CYS A 52 0.00 19.11 -7.69
N PHE A 53 -0.70 18.00 -7.89
CA PHE A 53 -1.55 17.42 -6.86
C PHE A 53 -1.48 15.89 -6.87
N TYR A 54 -1.29 15.34 -5.69
CA TYR A 54 -1.40 13.91 -5.42
C TYR A 54 -2.54 13.68 -4.43
N LEU A 55 -3.37 12.69 -4.73
CA LEU A 55 -4.44 12.23 -3.86
C LEU A 55 -4.46 10.71 -3.88
N SER A 56 -4.61 10.10 -2.72
CA SER A 56 -4.73 8.66 -2.56
C SER A 56 -5.78 8.36 -1.51
N PHE A 57 -6.71 7.48 -1.86
CA PHE A 57 -7.68 6.90 -0.93
C PHE A 57 -7.60 5.38 -1.03
N GLY A 58 -7.63 4.69 0.11
CA GLY A 58 -7.46 3.26 0.13
C GLY A 58 -8.03 2.57 1.36
N TRP A 59 -7.83 1.26 1.38
CA TRP A 59 -8.20 0.35 2.45
C TRP A 59 -6.98 -0.46 2.84
N ASP A 60 -6.62 -0.44 4.12
CA ASP A 60 -5.67 -1.37 4.72
C ASP A 60 -6.44 -2.61 5.18
N ASP A 61 -6.23 -3.72 4.48
CA ASP A 61 -6.87 -4.99 4.77
C ASP A 61 -6.32 -5.65 6.04
N THR A 62 -5.12 -5.28 6.49
CA THR A 62 -4.52 -5.83 7.71
C THR A 62 -4.92 -5.03 8.95
N ALA A 63 -5.03 -3.71 8.84
CA ALA A 63 -5.49 -2.83 9.93
C ALA A 63 -7.02 -2.68 10.00
N GLU A 64 -7.75 -3.14 8.97
CA GLU A 64 -9.19 -2.96 8.80
C GLU A 64 -9.63 -1.49 8.81
N ASP A 65 -8.84 -0.61 8.19
CA ASP A 65 -9.08 0.83 8.18
C ASP A 65 -8.95 1.49 6.80
N TYR A 66 -9.43 2.74 6.73
CA TYR A 66 -9.33 3.55 5.53
C TYR A 66 -8.10 4.44 5.58
N THR A 67 -7.33 4.45 4.50
CA THR A 67 -6.15 5.29 4.36
C THR A 67 -6.41 6.45 3.41
N PHE A 68 -5.96 7.64 3.81
CA PHE A 68 -6.07 8.85 3.01
C PHE A 68 -4.77 9.63 3.03
N SER A 69 -4.29 10.04 1.86
CA SER A 69 -3.08 10.83 1.71
C SER A 69 -3.23 11.83 0.57
N TRP A 70 -2.69 13.02 0.76
CA TRP A 70 -2.67 14.06 -0.27
C TRP A 70 -1.39 14.88 -0.15
N SER A 71 -0.95 15.43 -1.28
CA SER A 71 0.12 16.42 -1.30
C SER A 71 -0.06 17.40 -2.45
N ILE A 72 0.52 18.59 -2.29
CA ILE A 72 0.58 19.62 -3.31
C ILE A 72 2.06 19.86 -3.60
N SER A 73 2.44 19.84 -4.88
CA SER A 73 3.77 20.24 -5.32
C SER A 73 3.68 21.68 -5.83
N LEU A 74 4.42 22.59 -5.17
CA LEU A 74 4.55 24.01 -5.51
C LEU A 74 5.76 24.24 -6.41
#